data_AF-A0A6M1L7M4-F1
#
_entry.id   AF-A0A6M1L7M4-F1
#
_cell.length_a   1.000
_cell.length_b   1.000
_cell.length_c   1.000
_cell.angle_alpha   90.00
_cell.angle_beta   90.00
_cell.angle_gamma   90.00
#
_symmetry.space_group_name_H-M   'P 1'
#
loop_
_entity.id
_entity.type
_entity.pdbx_description
1 polymer ?
#
loop_
_entity_poly.entity_id
_entity_poly.type
_entity_poly.pdbx_seq_one_letter_code
_entity_poly.pdbx_strand_id
1 'polypeptide(L)'
;MTPPIDPPEDTGGLGDGQRTLNGPQLADALALLGSIDPVCAEVITRLNLRVYPGEPGDRTAYVVLDVHGVSIGVKRRPDDLYLHADTTETDDRLIAFEINGGGEVDHPTS
;
A
#
# COMPACT_ATOMS: atom_id res chain seq x y z
N MET A 1 42.60 13.34 -4.47
CA MET A 1 41.57 12.79 -5.38
C MET A 1 40.35 12.52 -4.53
N THR A 2 39.37 13.40 -4.60
CA THR A 2 38.08 13.26 -3.89
C THR A 2 37.14 12.48 -4.82
N PRO A 3 36.43 11.44 -4.37
CA PRO A 3 35.45 10.78 -5.22
C PRO A 3 34.30 11.76 -5.52
N PRO A 4 33.70 11.72 -6.73
CA PRO A 4 32.51 12.51 -7.00
C PRO A 4 31.39 12.00 -6.08
N ILE A 5 30.75 12.92 -5.38
CA ILE A 5 29.48 12.65 -4.70
C ILE A 5 28.44 12.67 -5.80
N ASP A 6 27.91 11.50 -6.16
CA ASP A 6 26.76 11.41 -7.04
C ASP A 6 25.60 12.18 -6.39
N PRO A 7 24.86 13.01 -7.15
CA PRO A 7 23.68 13.67 -6.62
C PRO A 7 22.67 12.60 -6.17
N PRO A 8 21.90 12.86 -5.10
CA PRO A 8 20.86 11.92 -4.67
C PRO A 8 19.91 11.70 -5.86
N GLU A 9 19.68 10.42 -6.20
CA GLU A 9 18.62 10.04 -7.13
C GLU A 9 17.30 10.58 -6.56
N ASP A 10 16.83 11.66 -7.17
CA ASP A 10 15.44 12.07 -7.11
C ASP A 10 14.64 10.97 -7.81
N THR A 11 14.31 9.92 -7.06
CA THR A 11 13.32 8.91 -7.44
C THR A 11 11.94 9.53 -7.29
N GLY A 12 11.70 10.64 -7.99
CA GLY A 12 10.38 11.13 -8.36
C GLY A 12 9.67 10.00 -9.09
N GLY A 13 9.01 9.15 -8.32
CA GLY A 13 8.54 7.82 -8.70
C GLY A 13 7.65 7.88 -9.93
N LEU A 14 8.25 7.62 -11.08
CA LEU A 14 7.59 7.50 -12.37
C LEU A 14 8.21 6.32 -13.14
N GLY A 15 8.11 5.13 -12.55
CA GLY A 15 8.33 3.84 -13.23
C GLY A 15 7.03 3.04 -13.19
N ASP A 16 6.63 2.48 -14.33
CA ASP A 16 5.67 1.37 -14.45
C ASP A 16 4.18 1.66 -14.26
N GLY A 17 3.77 2.93 -14.17
CA GLY A 17 2.36 3.31 -14.02
C GLY A 17 1.82 3.15 -12.60
N GLN A 18 2.71 2.92 -11.64
CA GLN A 18 2.41 3.05 -10.22
C GLN A 18 1.88 4.45 -9.91
N ARG A 19 0.82 4.52 -9.13
CA ARG A 19 0.32 5.77 -8.56
C ARG A 19 0.39 5.67 -7.05
N THR A 20 1.20 6.53 -6.44
CA THR A 20 1.20 6.71 -5.00
C THR A 20 0.20 7.80 -4.66
N LEU A 21 -0.68 7.50 -3.70
CA LEU A 21 -1.65 8.43 -3.16
C LEU A 21 -1.40 8.50 -1.65
N ASN A 22 -0.71 9.56 -1.24
CA ASN A 22 -0.53 9.80 0.19
C ASN A 22 -1.79 10.44 0.79
N GLY A 23 -2.01 10.17 2.06
CA GLY A 23 -3.21 10.59 2.79
C GLY A 23 -3.52 12.07 2.70
N PRO A 24 -2.55 12.98 2.92
CA PRO A 24 -2.78 14.42 2.79
C PRO A 24 -3.30 14.84 1.41
N GLN A 25 -2.69 14.35 0.33
CA GLN A 25 -3.14 14.67 -1.03
C GLN A 25 -4.56 14.17 -1.32
N LEU A 26 -4.92 12.98 -0.81
CA LEU A 26 -6.28 12.46 -0.94
C LEU A 26 -7.28 13.29 -0.14
N ALA A 27 -6.94 13.69 1.09
CA ALA A 27 -7.80 14.51 1.94
C ALA A 27 -8.07 15.87 1.27
N ASP A 28 -7.02 16.52 0.76
CA ASP A 28 -7.14 17.80 0.05
C ASP A 28 -8.02 17.68 -1.20
N ALA A 29 -7.80 16.63 -2.01
CA ALA A 29 -8.59 16.40 -3.22
C ALA A 29 -10.08 16.15 -2.91
N LEU A 30 -10.38 15.42 -1.84
CA LEU A 30 -11.76 15.17 -1.42
C LEU A 30 -12.41 16.44 -0.86
N ALA A 31 -11.66 17.32 -0.20
CA ALA A 31 -12.17 18.55 0.39
C ALA A 31 -12.61 19.56 -0.69
N LEU A 32 -12.04 19.46 -1.89
CA LEU A 32 -12.48 20.22 -3.07
C LEU A 32 -13.86 19.77 -3.59
N LEU A 33 -14.30 18.56 -3.27
CA LEU A 33 -15.60 18.02 -3.71
C LEU A 33 -16.72 18.29 -2.69
N GLY A 34 -16.39 18.63 -1.46
CA GLY A 34 -17.34 18.92 -0.40
C GLY A 34 -16.71 18.85 0.99
N SER A 35 -17.50 19.12 2.03
CA SER A 35 -17.04 18.98 3.42
C SER A 35 -16.80 17.51 3.76
N ILE A 36 -15.61 17.21 4.25
CA ILE A 36 -15.26 15.89 4.80
C ILE A 36 -15.48 15.95 6.31
N ASP A 37 -16.07 14.89 6.87
CA ASP A 37 -16.11 14.71 8.33
C ASP A 37 -14.67 14.72 8.91
N PRO A 38 -14.40 15.43 10.01
CA PRO A 38 -13.05 15.50 10.59
C PRO A 38 -12.42 14.15 10.92
N VAL A 39 -13.22 13.15 11.33
CA VAL A 39 -12.73 11.79 11.61
C VAL A 39 -12.29 11.12 10.32
N CYS A 40 -13.05 11.29 9.24
CA CYS A 40 -12.67 10.77 7.92
C CYS A 40 -11.38 11.43 7.42
N ALA A 41 -11.21 12.74 7.59
CA ALA A 41 -9.98 13.44 7.21
C ALA A 41 -8.77 12.92 8.01
N GLU A 42 -8.92 12.69 9.31
CA GLU A 42 -7.87 12.11 10.16
C GLU A 42 -7.49 10.68 9.71
N VAL A 43 -8.47 9.84 9.38
CA VAL A 43 -8.19 8.50 8.86
C VAL A 43 -7.46 8.58 7.52
N ILE A 44 -7.99 9.37 6.57
CA ILE A 44 -7.44 9.49 5.22
C ILE A 44 -5.98 9.97 5.27
N THR A 45 -5.67 10.98 6.08
CA THR A 45 -4.30 11.52 6.22
C THR A 45 -3.29 10.51 6.75
N ARG A 46 -3.74 9.44 7.42
CA ARG A 46 -2.89 8.36 7.92
C ARG A 46 -2.77 7.19 6.93
N LEU A 47 -3.56 7.17 5.86
CA LEU A 47 -3.48 6.13 4.83
C LEU A 47 -2.33 6.46 3.87
N ASN A 48 -1.48 5.48 3.60
CA ASN A 48 -0.54 5.50 2.49
C ASN A 48 -0.94 4.41 1.51
N LEU A 49 -1.39 4.81 0.33
CA LEU A 49 -1.91 3.92 -0.70
C LEU A 49 -0.99 3.93 -1.92
N ARG A 50 -0.72 2.74 -2.46
CA ARG A 50 -0.04 2.56 -3.73
C ARG A 50 -0.93 1.73 -4.64
N VAL A 51 -1.13 2.18 -5.86
CA VAL A 51 -1.92 1.46 -6.86
C VAL A 51 -1.01 1.12 -8.03
N TYR A 52 -0.92 -0.16 -8.33
CA TYR A 52 -0.22 -0.70 -9.48
C TYR A 52 -1.25 -1.15 -10.53
N PRO A 53 -1.00 -0.93 -11.83
CA PRO A 53 -1.85 -1.49 -12.87
C PRO A 53 -2.00 -3.00 -12.69
N GLY A 54 -3.20 -3.53 -12.96
CA GLY A 54 -3.42 -4.97 -12.99
C GLY A 54 -2.63 -5.62 -14.14
N GLU A 55 -2.22 -6.87 -13.94
CA GLU A 55 -1.60 -7.69 -14.99
C GLU A 55 -2.67 -8.25 -15.94
N PRO A 56 -2.30 -8.72 -17.15
CA PRO A 56 -3.25 -9.35 -18.06
C PRO A 56 -4.01 -10.51 -17.38
N GLY A 57 -5.34 -10.40 -17.36
CA GLY A 57 -6.23 -11.37 -16.71
C GLY A 57 -6.67 -10.98 -15.31
N ASP A 58 -6.00 -10.04 -14.63
CA ASP A 58 -6.50 -9.50 -13.38
C ASP A 58 -7.84 -8.80 -13.60
N ARG A 59 -8.76 -8.99 -12.65
CA ARG A 59 -10.06 -8.32 -12.63
C ARG A 59 -10.00 -6.92 -12.02
N THR A 60 -8.98 -6.65 -11.20
CA THR A 60 -8.78 -5.34 -10.57
C THR A 60 -7.31 -4.93 -10.61
N ALA A 61 -7.04 -3.64 -10.44
CA ALA A 61 -5.72 -3.15 -10.10
C ALA A 61 -5.20 -3.79 -8.80
N TYR A 62 -3.88 -3.78 -8.61
CA TYR A 62 -3.26 -4.18 -7.37
C TYR A 62 -3.13 -2.97 -6.46
N VAL A 63 -3.83 -3.01 -5.33
CA VAL A 63 -3.88 -1.92 -4.36
C VAL A 63 -3.10 -2.35 -3.14
N VAL A 64 -2.16 -1.51 -2.71
CA VAL A 64 -1.33 -1.72 -1.53
C VAL A 64 -1.62 -0.63 -0.51
N LEU A 65 -1.83 -1.04 0.73
CA LEU A 65 -1.97 -0.19 1.90
C LEU A 65 -0.80 -0.41 2.83
N ASP A 66 -0.10 0.65 3.20
CA ASP A 66 1.00 0.60 4.15
C ASP A 66 0.48 0.91 5.56
N VAL A 67 0.59 -0.06 6.48
CA VAL A 67 0.10 0.02 7.87
C VAL A 67 1.15 -0.49 8.84
N HIS A 68 1.56 0.35 9.79
CA HIS A 68 2.48 -0.03 10.87
C HIS A 68 3.78 -0.72 10.42
N GLY A 69 4.32 -0.36 9.25
CA GLY A 69 5.54 -0.98 8.70
C GLY A 69 5.30 -2.24 7.88
N VAL A 70 4.04 -2.66 7.69
CA VAL A 70 3.64 -3.77 6.83
C VAL A 70 2.93 -3.24 5.60
N SER A 71 3.28 -3.73 4.41
CA SER A 71 2.55 -3.42 3.18
C SER A 71 1.55 -4.53 2.88
N ILE A 72 0.25 -4.22 2.88
CA ILE A 72 -0.81 -5.16 2.55
C ILE A 72 -1.32 -4.89 1.14
N GLY A 73 -1.01 -5.80 0.21
CA GLY A 73 -1.44 -5.74 -1.17
C GLY A 73 -2.60 -6.68 -1.48
N VAL A 74 -3.57 -6.20 -2.27
CA VAL A 74 -4.74 -6.98 -2.67
C VAL A 74 -5.09 -6.77 -4.15
N LYS A 75 -5.44 -7.86 -4.85
CA LYS A 75 -6.08 -7.81 -6.17
C LYS A 75 -7.03 -8.99 -6.38
N ARG A 76 -8.02 -8.83 -7.27
CA ARG A 76 -8.78 -9.95 -7.81
C ARG A 76 -8.16 -10.47 -9.09
N ARG A 77 -7.80 -11.76 -9.06
CA ARG A 77 -7.38 -12.54 -10.23
C ARG A 77 -8.61 -13.17 -10.90
N PRO A 78 -8.46 -13.91 -12.02
CA PRO A 78 -9.58 -14.62 -12.64
C PRO A 78 -10.33 -15.52 -11.68
N ASP A 79 -9.63 -16.27 -10.83
CA ASP A 79 -10.24 -17.36 -10.08
C ASP A 79 -10.18 -17.18 -8.55
N ASP A 80 -9.43 -16.19 -8.06
CA ASP A 80 -9.16 -16.04 -6.62
C ASP A 80 -9.06 -14.58 -6.14
N LEU A 81 -8.84 -14.42 -4.83
CA LEU A 81 -8.41 -13.17 -4.21
C LEU A 81 -6.94 -13.35 -3.87
N TYR A 82 -6.08 -12.52 -4.45
CA TYR A 82 -4.68 -12.49 -4.07
C TYR A 82 -4.49 -11.48 -2.95
N LEU A 83 -4.04 -11.96 -1.80
CA LEU A 83 -3.61 -11.15 -0.66
C LEU A 83 -2.11 -11.36 -0.47
N HIS A 84 -1.38 -10.28 -0.29
CA HIS A 84 0.06 -10.27 -0.05
C HIS A 84 0.35 -9.37 1.14
N ALA A 85 1.15 -9.85 2.08
CA ALA A 85 1.77 -9.00 3.09
C ALA A 85 3.27 -9.01 2.88
N ASP A 86 3.83 -7.82 2.71
CA ASP A 86 5.25 -7.59 2.73
C ASP A 86 5.64 -7.06 4.10
N THR A 87 6.42 -7.85 4.82
CA THR A 87 6.91 -7.56 6.17
C THR A 87 8.39 -7.19 6.16
N THR A 88 9.00 -6.92 5.01
CA THR A 88 10.45 -6.66 4.89
C THR A 88 10.93 -5.51 5.78
N GLU A 89 10.07 -4.50 6.00
CA GLU A 89 10.36 -3.31 6.80
C GLU A 89 9.95 -3.44 8.28
N THR A 90 9.49 -4.61 8.73
CA THR A 90 9.17 -4.89 10.14
C THR A 90 9.99 -6.05 10.69
N ASP A 91 10.35 -5.97 11.97
CA ASP A 91 11.05 -7.03 12.71
C ASP A 91 10.09 -8.12 13.23
N ASP A 92 8.80 -8.02 12.91
CA ASP A 92 7.80 -9.01 13.32
C ASP A 92 8.13 -10.38 12.74
N ARG A 93 8.37 -11.36 13.62
CA ARG A 93 8.73 -12.74 13.25
C ARG A 93 7.53 -13.58 12.82
N LEU A 94 6.32 -13.11 13.08
CA LEU A 94 5.05 -13.78 12.84
C LEU A 94 4.01 -12.76 12.43
N ILE A 95 3.23 -13.08 11.39
CA ILE A 95 2.02 -12.36 11.02
C ILE A 95 0.83 -13.32 11.11
N ALA A 96 -0.23 -12.89 11.80
CA ALA A 96 -1.47 -13.64 11.91
C ALA A 96 -2.49 -13.10 10.91
N PHE A 97 -3.11 -13.99 10.14
CA PHE A 97 -4.26 -13.66 9.30
C PHE A 97 -5.50 -14.33 9.86
N GLU A 98 -6.50 -13.52 10.17
CA GLU A 98 -7.83 -14.03 10.53
C GLU A 98 -8.78 -13.89 9.34
N ILE A 99 -9.41 -15.01 8.97
CA ILE A 99 -10.52 -15.03 8.02
C ILE A 99 -11.77 -15.41 8.81
N ASN A 100 -12.74 -14.50 8.88
CA ASN A 100 -14.02 -14.78 9.52
C ASN A 100 -14.65 -16.08 8.98
N GLY A 101 -14.94 -17.02 9.87
CA GLY A 101 -15.47 -18.35 9.53
C GLY A 101 -14.42 -19.39 9.12
N GLY A 102 -13.16 -18.98 8.92
CA GLY A 102 -12.00 -19.86 8.68
C GLY A 102 -11.03 -19.94 9.87
N GLY A 103 -11.12 -19.00 10.82
CA GLY A 103 -10.24 -18.90 11.97
C GLY A 103 -8.99 -18.05 11.70
N GLU A 104 -8.11 -18.02 12.70
CA GLU A 104 -6.80 -17.36 12.65
C GLU A 104 -5.71 -18.37 12.28
N VAL A 105 -4.78 -17.96 11.42
CA VAL A 105 -3.62 -18.75 11.02
C VAL A 105 -2.36 -17.89 11.14
N ASP A 106 -1.36 -18.40 11.84
CA ASP A 106 -0.04 -17.78 11.98
C ASP A 106 0.89 -18.15 10.82
N HIS A 107 1.58 -17.16 10.28
CA HIS A 107 2.54 -17.33 9.19
C HIS A 107 3.94 -16.80 9.59
N PRO A 108 4.99 -17.65 9.55
CA PRO A 108 6.37 -17.20 9.71
C PRO A 108 6.78 -16.24 8.59
N THR A 109 7.57 -15.22 8.94
CA THR A 109 8.04 -14.16 8.02
C THR A 109 9.51 -14.31 7.63
N SER A 110 10.20 -15.36 8.11
CA SER A 110 11.65 -15.61 7.99
C SER A 110 12.00 -16.84 7.15
#